data_AF-A6GI24-F1
#
_entry.id   AF-A6GI24-F1
#
_cell.length_a   1.000
_cell.length_b   1.000
_cell.length_c   1.000
_cell.angle_alpha   90.00
_cell.angle_beta   90.00
_cell.angle_gamma   90.00
#
_symmetry.space_group_name_H-M   'P 1'
#
loop_
_entity.id
_entity.type
_entity.pdbx_description
1 polymer ?
#
loop_
_entity_poly.entity_id
_entity_poly.type
_entity_poly.pdbx_seq_one_letter_code
_entity_poly.pdbx_strand_id
1 'polypeptide(L)'
;MTAGSTFDLHPGDVLSYSAGSTQTGPEGFRKLRDRPGLFSAALARWPDIGAALAGKLPLAINAYPAAIGFMSAGVVVDSYLSPRVLSRALQLGAAEAMPTILIGQSLFLADALREHLDAGRPVPRTLLVTSGGYTTPRTLEASLRSWLADHVDTLLFLHGYGVAEVDAGCMMARERDASGRLIFHPRADVDARVDEHGQLLLSLRGPEGERLVEDWATGDSAEASGEGFALWNHRRMHPVVEAALESWTEADWRRRTGYVRREGERVWIQLRRGAAPDPHRPDAEDELDHWEFGRRHGFAWLDKPYWR
;
A
#
# COMPACT_ATOMS: atom_id res chain seq x y z
N MET A 1 1.71 -18.09 28.06
CA MET A 1 1.94 -19.20 27.13
C MET A 1 2.96 -18.74 26.10
N THR A 2 4.22 -19.18 26.24
CA THR A 2 5.28 -18.91 25.26
C THR A 2 5.18 -19.97 24.16
N ALA A 3 4.48 -19.64 23.07
CA ALA A 3 4.47 -20.46 21.87
C ALA A 3 5.88 -20.45 21.29
N GLY A 4 6.57 -21.60 21.35
CA GLY A 4 7.80 -21.83 20.60
C GLY A 4 7.46 -21.85 19.11
N SER A 5 7.54 -20.70 18.45
CA SER A 5 7.60 -20.64 17.00
C SER A 5 9.07 -20.74 16.60
N THR A 6 9.58 -21.97 16.50
CA THR A 6 10.79 -22.22 15.71
C THR A 6 10.37 -22.16 14.26
N PHE A 7 10.71 -21.08 13.56
CA PHE A 7 10.59 -21.02 12.10
C PHE A 7 11.28 -22.24 11.51
N ASP A 8 10.53 -23.10 10.83
CA ASP A 8 11.08 -24.20 10.04
C ASP A 8 11.67 -23.63 8.75
N LEU A 9 12.96 -23.25 8.83
CA LEU A 9 13.72 -22.63 7.76
C LEU A 9 14.59 -23.65 7.03
N HIS A 10 14.53 -23.61 5.70
CA HIS A 10 15.30 -24.45 4.79
C HIS A 10 16.14 -23.58 3.84
N PRO A 11 17.26 -24.10 3.29
CA PRO A 11 18.02 -23.41 2.26
C PRO A 11 17.13 -23.00 1.07
N GLY A 12 17.22 -21.72 0.68
CA GLY A 12 16.40 -21.16 -0.40
C GLY A 12 15.12 -20.46 0.06
N ASP A 13 14.75 -20.57 1.34
CA ASP A 13 13.64 -19.81 1.89
C ASP A 13 13.91 -18.30 1.83
N VAL A 14 12.90 -17.55 1.41
CA VAL A 14 12.92 -16.09 1.45
C VAL A 14 12.05 -15.63 2.61
N LEU A 15 12.64 -14.87 3.53
CA LEU A 15 11.92 -14.22 4.61
C LEU A 15 11.62 -12.76 4.25
N SER A 16 10.41 -12.31 4.55
CA SER A 16 10.00 -10.92 4.38
C SER A 16 9.42 -10.41 5.70
N TYR A 17 9.80 -9.20 6.09
CA TYR A 17 9.08 -8.46 7.11
C TYR A 17 7.93 -7.69 6.45
N SER A 18 6.84 -7.44 7.17
CA SER A 18 5.75 -6.59 6.69
C SER A 18 5.61 -5.39 7.61
N ALA A 19 5.64 -4.17 7.06
CA ALA A 19 5.32 -2.96 7.82
C ALA A 19 3.88 -2.95 8.40
N GLY A 20 3.04 -3.93 8.06
CA GLY A 20 1.73 -4.15 8.69
C GLY A 20 1.78 -4.88 10.04
N SER A 21 2.92 -5.50 10.39
CA SER A 21 3.09 -6.21 11.66
C SER A 21 3.29 -5.20 12.79
N THR A 22 2.65 -5.46 13.93
CA THR A 22 2.94 -4.76 15.20
C THR A 22 4.04 -5.46 16.01
N GLN A 23 4.57 -6.59 15.51
CA GLN A 23 5.65 -7.35 16.15
C GLN A 23 6.99 -6.84 15.62
N THR A 24 7.83 -6.33 16.52
CA THR A 24 9.15 -5.79 16.19
C THR A 24 10.29 -6.81 16.40
N GLY A 25 9.99 -7.98 16.98
CA GLY A 25 10.95 -9.05 17.17
C GLY A 25 11.08 -9.97 15.94
N PRO A 26 11.99 -10.96 15.99
CA PRO A 26 12.24 -11.90 14.90
C PRO A 26 11.00 -12.70 14.47
N GLU A 27 10.00 -12.82 15.35
CA GLU A 27 8.71 -13.42 15.08
C GLU A 27 7.86 -12.69 14.02
N GLY A 28 8.17 -11.41 13.74
CA GLY A 28 7.46 -10.62 12.74
C GLY A 28 7.87 -10.90 11.29
N PHE A 29 8.93 -11.68 11.06
CA PHE A 29 9.27 -12.17 9.72
C PHE A 29 8.26 -13.22 9.25
N ARG A 30 7.97 -13.27 7.95
CA ARG A 30 7.20 -14.34 7.33
C ARG A 30 8.03 -15.04 6.26
N LYS A 31 7.86 -16.36 6.15
CA LYS A 31 8.38 -17.15 5.03
C LYS A 31 7.48 -16.92 3.82
N LEU A 32 8.06 -16.46 2.70
CA LEU A 32 7.34 -16.34 1.45
C LEU A 32 6.98 -17.73 0.94
N ARG A 33 5.73 -17.89 0.53
CA ARG A 33 5.20 -19.13 -0.01
C ARG A 33 4.98 -18.95 -1.51
N ASP A 34 5.33 -19.96 -2.30
CA ASP A 34 4.99 -19.98 -3.72
C ASP A 34 3.48 -20.20 -3.87
N ARG A 35 2.77 -19.13 -4.23
CA ARG A 35 1.30 -19.10 -4.27
C ARG A 35 0.80 -18.21 -5.40
N PRO A 36 -0.46 -18.41 -5.85
CA PRO A 36 -1.11 -17.46 -6.74
C PRO A 36 -1.01 -16.06 -6.12
N GLY A 37 -0.18 -15.21 -6.71
CA GLY A 37 0.06 -13.87 -6.18
C GLY A 37 -1.23 -13.06 -6.15
N LEU A 38 -1.24 -12.01 -5.32
CA LEU A 38 -2.26 -10.95 -5.31
C LEU A 38 -2.75 -10.60 -6.74
N PHE A 39 -1.78 -10.54 -7.66
CA PHE A 39 -2.00 -10.16 -9.04
C PHE A 39 -2.88 -11.14 -9.82
N SER A 40 -2.69 -12.46 -9.67
CA SER A 40 -3.51 -13.47 -10.36
C SER A 40 -4.98 -13.38 -9.97
N ALA A 41 -5.24 -13.08 -8.69
CA ALA A 41 -6.60 -12.88 -8.21
C ALA A 41 -7.20 -11.56 -8.71
N ALA A 42 -6.38 -10.50 -8.83
CA ALA A 42 -6.82 -9.23 -9.41
C ALA A 42 -7.25 -9.43 -10.87
N LEU A 43 -6.45 -10.16 -11.66
CA LEU A 43 -6.76 -10.49 -13.05
C LEU A 43 -8.06 -11.29 -13.21
N ALA A 44 -8.30 -12.24 -12.31
CA ALA A 44 -9.51 -13.06 -12.34
C ALA A 44 -10.78 -12.23 -12.03
N ARG A 45 -10.68 -11.27 -11.09
CA ARG A 45 -11.84 -10.44 -10.70
C ARG A 45 -12.06 -9.24 -11.61
N TRP A 46 -11.00 -8.65 -12.13
CA TRP A 46 -11.03 -7.44 -12.96
C TRP A 46 -10.30 -7.68 -14.30
N PRO A 47 -11.01 -8.22 -15.30
CA PRO A 47 -10.40 -8.56 -16.59
C PRO A 47 -9.76 -7.38 -17.34
N ASP A 48 -10.20 -6.14 -17.07
CA ASP A 48 -9.62 -4.92 -17.63
C ASP A 48 -8.17 -4.71 -17.19
N ILE A 49 -7.76 -5.20 -16.02
CA ILE A 49 -6.35 -5.23 -15.61
C ILE A 49 -5.56 -6.13 -16.56
N GLY A 50 -6.07 -7.32 -16.85
CA GLY A 50 -5.43 -8.25 -17.78
C GLY A 50 -5.33 -7.67 -19.18
N ALA A 51 -6.40 -7.04 -19.65
CA ALA A 51 -6.41 -6.35 -20.94
C ALA A 51 -5.36 -5.23 -21.03
N ALA A 52 -5.18 -4.45 -19.96
CA ALA A 52 -4.18 -3.39 -19.93
C ALA A 52 -2.73 -3.90 -20.02
N LEU A 53 -2.47 -5.15 -19.61
CA LEU A 53 -1.14 -5.76 -19.66
C LEU A 53 -0.93 -6.72 -20.83
N ALA A 54 -2.00 -7.07 -21.54
CA ALA A 54 -1.99 -8.16 -22.52
C ALA A 54 -0.98 -7.91 -23.66
N GLY A 55 -0.28 -8.98 -24.05
CA GLY A 55 0.62 -8.97 -25.21
C GLY A 55 1.92 -8.17 -25.03
N LYS A 56 2.23 -7.72 -23.81
CA LYS A 56 3.46 -6.99 -23.49
C LYS A 56 4.15 -7.62 -22.27
N LEU A 57 5.46 -7.42 -22.15
CA LEU A 57 6.22 -7.80 -20.96
C LEU A 57 6.00 -6.73 -19.87
N PRO A 58 5.30 -7.02 -18.75
CA PRO A 58 5.08 -6.04 -17.70
C PRO A 58 6.33 -5.83 -16.85
N LEU A 59 6.48 -4.61 -16.32
CA LEU A 59 7.48 -4.25 -15.33
C LEU A 59 6.80 -4.05 -13.96
N ALA A 60 7.10 -4.90 -12.99
CA ALA A 60 6.70 -4.71 -11.61
C ALA A 60 7.78 -3.94 -10.85
N ILE A 61 7.42 -2.80 -10.28
CA ILE A 61 8.31 -2.02 -9.42
C ILE A 61 7.83 -2.21 -7.99
N ASN A 62 8.56 -2.99 -7.21
CA ASN A 62 8.28 -3.17 -5.79
C ASN A 62 8.90 -2.01 -4.99
N ALA A 63 8.05 -1.13 -4.48
CA ALA A 63 8.38 -0.08 -3.54
C ALA A 63 7.59 -0.24 -2.24
N TYR A 64 7.31 -1.49 -1.89
CA TYR A 64 6.66 -1.84 -0.64
C TYR A 64 7.72 -2.40 0.35
N PRO A 65 7.60 -2.13 1.66
CA PRO A 65 8.52 -2.65 2.68
C PRO A 65 8.47 -4.17 2.89
N ALA A 66 7.84 -4.91 1.97
CA ALA A 66 7.68 -6.36 2.03
C ALA A 66 7.64 -6.95 0.63
N ALA A 67 8.06 -8.19 0.48
CA ALA A 67 7.80 -8.95 -0.72
C ALA A 67 6.31 -9.31 -0.79
N ILE A 68 5.65 -8.89 -1.86
CA ILE A 68 4.20 -9.07 -2.09
C ILE A 68 3.88 -10.29 -2.97
N GLY A 69 4.85 -11.19 -3.14
CA GLY A 69 4.78 -12.36 -4.01
C GLY A 69 5.59 -12.19 -5.30
N PHE A 70 5.68 -13.27 -6.07
CA PHE A 70 6.39 -13.31 -7.33
C PHE A 70 5.46 -12.97 -8.50
N MET A 71 5.93 -12.14 -9.42
CA MET A 71 5.28 -11.95 -10.71
C MET A 71 5.96 -12.88 -11.72
N SER A 72 5.40 -14.06 -11.91
CA SER A 72 5.99 -15.09 -12.79
C SER A 72 6.04 -14.69 -14.27
N ALA A 73 5.26 -13.69 -14.69
CA ALA A 73 5.11 -13.26 -16.08
C ALA A 73 5.59 -11.82 -16.33
N GLY A 74 6.74 -11.40 -15.77
CA GLY A 74 7.25 -10.03 -15.95
C GLY A 74 8.69 -9.83 -15.48
N VAL A 75 9.15 -8.58 -15.56
CA VAL A 75 10.40 -8.12 -14.93
C VAL A 75 10.05 -7.52 -13.58
N VAL A 76 10.78 -7.89 -12.52
CA VAL A 76 10.60 -7.30 -11.19
C VAL A 76 11.82 -6.44 -10.85
N VAL A 77 11.58 -5.20 -10.46
CA VAL A 77 12.59 -4.29 -9.90
C VAL A 77 12.22 -3.99 -8.47
N ASP A 78 13.06 -4.40 -7.53
CA ASP A 78 12.98 -3.92 -6.15
C ASP A 78 13.61 -2.52 -6.08
N SER A 79 12.83 -1.56 -5.59
CA SER A 79 13.29 -0.19 -5.42
C SER A 79 13.89 0.08 -4.06
N TYR A 80 13.77 -0.85 -3.09
CA TYR A 80 14.24 -0.70 -1.71
C TYR A 80 13.73 0.57 -1.04
N LEU A 81 12.47 0.96 -1.33
CA LEU A 81 11.87 2.22 -0.87
C LEU A 81 12.71 3.46 -1.26
N SER A 82 13.43 3.39 -2.38
CA SER A 82 14.22 4.51 -2.91
C SER A 82 13.46 5.22 -4.04
N PRO A 83 13.07 6.50 -3.86
CA PRO A 83 12.47 7.30 -4.93
C PRO A 83 13.35 7.36 -6.18
N ARG A 84 14.68 7.39 -6.00
CA ARG A 84 15.65 7.39 -7.10
C ARG A 84 15.63 6.09 -7.91
N VAL A 85 15.57 4.94 -7.25
CA VAL A 85 15.51 3.64 -7.95
C VAL A 85 14.15 3.45 -8.61
N LEU A 86 13.06 3.79 -7.91
CA LEU A 86 11.71 3.80 -8.49
C LEU A 86 11.67 4.68 -9.74
N SER A 87 12.21 5.90 -9.69
CA SER A 87 12.27 6.81 -10.83
C SER A 87 13.08 6.25 -12.00
N ARG A 88 14.15 5.47 -11.76
CA ARG A 88 14.91 4.81 -12.83
C ARG A 88 14.12 3.66 -13.45
N ALA A 89 13.42 2.90 -12.64
CA ALA A 89 12.56 1.82 -13.10
C ALA A 89 11.36 2.35 -13.92
N LEU A 90 10.77 3.49 -13.53
CA LEU A 90 9.76 4.18 -14.35
C LEU A 90 10.30 4.58 -15.73
N GLN A 91 11.51 5.14 -15.77
CA GLN A 91 12.17 5.49 -17.04
C GLN A 91 12.43 4.26 -17.91
N LEU A 92 12.82 3.12 -17.30
CA LEU A 92 12.98 1.86 -18.00
C LEU A 92 11.64 1.39 -18.60
N GLY A 93 10.56 1.39 -17.82
CA GLY A 93 9.23 1.02 -18.30
C GLY A 93 8.74 1.95 -19.43
N ALA A 94 9.06 3.23 -19.35
CA ALA A 94 8.75 4.19 -20.41
C ALA A 94 9.57 3.94 -21.69
N ALA A 95 10.88 3.73 -21.56
CA ALA A 95 11.80 3.53 -22.68
C ALA A 95 11.49 2.24 -23.46
N GLU A 96 11.13 1.17 -22.74
CA GLU A 96 10.82 -0.14 -23.31
C GLU A 96 9.32 -0.34 -23.58
N ALA A 97 8.51 0.72 -23.43
CA ALA A 97 7.05 0.70 -23.59
C ALA A 97 6.35 -0.43 -22.78
N MET A 98 6.91 -0.78 -21.61
CA MET A 98 6.40 -1.82 -20.73
C MET A 98 5.24 -1.27 -19.90
N PRO A 99 4.08 -1.96 -19.87
CA PRO A 99 3.06 -1.63 -18.90
C PRO A 99 3.63 -1.88 -17.50
N THR A 100 3.48 -0.90 -16.62
CA THR A 100 4.21 -0.88 -15.35
C THR A 100 3.25 -1.01 -14.17
N ILE A 101 3.58 -1.90 -13.25
CA ILE A 101 2.84 -2.14 -12.01
C ILE A 101 3.66 -1.55 -10.87
N LEU A 102 3.20 -0.46 -10.28
CA LEU A 102 3.80 0.17 -9.10
C LEU A 102 3.20 -0.43 -7.85
N ILE A 103 4.02 -1.05 -7.00
CA ILE A 103 3.56 -1.56 -5.71
C ILE A 103 4.18 -0.73 -4.60
N GLY A 104 3.40 -0.21 -3.65
CA GLY A 104 3.97 0.59 -2.56
C GLY A 104 2.94 1.11 -1.57
N GLN A 105 3.39 1.85 -0.58
CA GLN A 105 2.50 2.60 0.31
C GLN A 105 2.08 3.90 -0.38
N SER A 106 0.83 4.32 -0.18
CA SER A 106 0.20 5.38 -0.99
C SER A 106 0.93 6.73 -0.88
N LEU A 107 1.34 7.13 0.32
CA LEU A 107 2.07 8.39 0.54
C LEU A 107 3.49 8.34 -0.06
N PHE A 108 4.18 7.21 0.06
CA PHE A 108 5.50 7.02 -0.56
C PHE A 108 5.40 7.10 -2.09
N LEU A 109 4.46 6.37 -2.68
CA LEU A 109 4.25 6.38 -4.13
C LEU A 109 3.91 7.79 -4.62
N ALA A 110 3.08 8.53 -3.88
CA ALA A 110 2.75 9.90 -4.23
C ALA A 110 3.96 10.83 -4.20
N ASP A 111 4.86 10.66 -3.24
CA ASP A 111 6.11 11.43 -3.18
C ASP A 111 7.08 11.10 -4.30
N ALA A 112 7.34 9.81 -4.51
CA ALA A 112 8.24 9.38 -5.57
C ALA A 112 7.71 9.75 -6.97
N LEU A 113 6.40 9.62 -7.21
CA LEU A 113 5.78 10.03 -8.48
C LEU A 113 5.82 11.54 -8.66
N ARG A 114 5.57 12.32 -7.62
CA ARG A 114 5.65 13.78 -7.71
C ARG A 114 7.06 14.24 -8.03
N GLU A 115 8.06 13.75 -7.30
CA GLU A 115 9.48 14.05 -7.57
C GLU A 115 9.87 13.67 -9.00
N HIS A 116 9.39 12.52 -9.48
CA HIS A 116 9.63 12.06 -10.85
C HIS A 116 9.05 13.00 -11.91
N LEU A 117 7.79 13.42 -11.74
CA LEU A 117 7.08 14.32 -12.65
C LEU A 117 7.69 15.74 -12.63
N ASP A 118 8.01 16.26 -11.44
CA ASP A 118 8.64 17.58 -11.29
C ASP A 118 10.03 17.64 -11.94
N ALA A 119 10.73 16.50 -12.00
CA ALA A 119 11.98 16.37 -12.73
C ALA A 119 11.82 16.24 -14.26
N GLY A 120 10.59 16.29 -14.79
CA GLY A 120 10.29 16.18 -16.22
C GLY A 120 10.66 14.82 -16.83
N ARG A 121 10.67 13.76 -16.01
CA ARG A 121 11.11 12.42 -16.45
C ARG A 121 9.96 11.66 -17.14
N PRO A 122 10.27 10.80 -18.13
CA PRO A 122 9.25 10.04 -18.83
C PRO A 122 8.66 8.95 -17.93
N VAL A 123 7.34 8.79 -18.00
CA VAL A 123 6.57 7.73 -17.33
C VAL A 123 6.02 6.72 -18.34
N PRO A 124 5.77 5.46 -17.90
CA PRO A 124 5.09 4.46 -18.71
C PRO A 124 3.67 4.91 -19.10
N ARG A 125 3.25 4.59 -20.33
CA ARG A 125 1.90 4.92 -20.84
C ARG A 125 0.77 4.12 -20.19
N THR A 126 1.10 2.96 -19.62
CA THR A 126 0.16 2.13 -18.86
C THR A 126 0.71 1.91 -17.47
N LEU A 127 -0.06 2.33 -16.46
CA LEU A 127 0.33 2.26 -15.06
C LEU A 127 -0.78 1.61 -14.23
N LEU A 128 -0.42 0.54 -13.51
CA LEU A 128 -1.25 -0.02 -12.45
C LEU A 128 -0.61 0.33 -11.10
N VAL A 129 -1.29 1.14 -10.30
CA VAL A 129 -0.86 1.50 -8.96
C VAL A 129 -1.50 0.54 -7.96
N THR A 130 -0.69 -0.32 -7.36
CA THR A 130 -1.06 -1.22 -6.27
C THR A 130 -0.61 -0.65 -4.93
N SER A 131 -1.54 -0.15 -4.13
CA SER A 131 -1.23 0.43 -2.82
C SER A 131 -1.68 -0.43 -1.65
N GLY A 132 -0.96 -0.41 -0.54
CA GLY A 132 -1.37 -1.11 0.68
C GLY A 132 -0.72 -0.57 1.95
N GLY A 133 -1.02 -1.20 3.08
CA GLY A 133 -0.43 -0.91 4.39
C GLY A 133 -1.22 0.08 5.26
N TYR A 134 -2.00 0.96 4.63
CA TYR A 134 -3.07 1.79 5.20
C TYR A 134 -4.03 2.20 4.07
N THR A 135 -5.22 2.70 4.42
CA THR A 135 -6.22 3.14 3.44
C THR A 135 -5.70 4.33 2.64
N THR A 136 -5.72 4.23 1.31
CA THR A 136 -5.42 5.36 0.43
C THR A 136 -6.56 6.39 0.51
N PRO A 137 -6.30 7.66 0.87
CA PRO A 137 -7.32 8.72 0.81
C PRO A 137 -7.87 8.86 -0.61
N ARG A 138 -9.16 9.12 -0.75
CA ARG A 138 -9.80 9.29 -2.05
C ARG A 138 -9.29 10.58 -2.72
N THR A 139 -9.06 11.64 -1.95
CA THR A 139 -8.47 12.88 -2.48
C THR A 139 -7.04 12.69 -2.99
N LEU A 140 -6.26 11.80 -2.37
CA LEU A 140 -4.93 11.43 -2.86
C LEU A 140 -5.03 10.69 -4.19
N GLU A 141 -5.91 9.68 -4.29
CA GLU A 141 -6.12 8.94 -5.53
C GLU A 141 -6.56 9.88 -6.67
N ALA A 142 -7.49 10.79 -6.40
CA ALA A 142 -7.93 11.80 -7.37
C ALA A 142 -6.79 12.73 -7.80
N SER A 143 -5.93 13.15 -6.85
CA SER A 143 -4.77 13.99 -7.15
C SER A 143 -3.74 13.26 -8.00
N LEU A 144 -3.46 11.98 -7.71
CA LEU A 144 -2.56 11.16 -8.52
C LEU A 144 -3.08 10.99 -9.95
N ARG A 145 -4.39 10.80 -10.13
CA ARG A 145 -5.02 10.76 -11.45
C ARG A 145 -4.85 12.08 -12.20
N SER A 146 -5.11 13.20 -11.54
CA SER A 146 -4.91 14.55 -12.10
C SER A 146 -3.47 14.76 -12.56
N TRP A 147 -2.48 14.43 -11.72
CA TRP A 147 -1.07 14.63 -12.05
C TRP A 147 -0.57 13.75 -13.19
N LEU A 148 -1.16 12.57 -13.40
CA LEU A 148 -0.74 11.60 -14.40
C LEU A 148 -1.55 11.66 -15.71
N ALA A 149 -2.64 12.42 -15.74
CA ALA A 149 -3.58 12.44 -16.87
C ALA A 149 -2.93 12.79 -18.22
N ASP A 150 -1.97 13.71 -18.22
CA ASP A 150 -1.28 14.15 -19.44
C ASP A 150 -0.12 13.22 -19.86
N HIS A 151 0.20 12.22 -19.03
CA HIS A 151 1.38 11.39 -19.19
C HIS A 151 1.08 9.89 -19.36
N VAL A 152 -0.06 9.43 -18.87
CA VAL A 152 -0.45 8.02 -18.80
C VAL A 152 -1.78 7.81 -19.53
N ASP A 153 -1.77 6.96 -20.55
CA ASP A 153 -2.96 6.64 -21.35
C ASP A 153 -3.92 5.71 -20.60
N THR A 154 -3.38 4.85 -19.73
CA THR A 154 -4.17 3.91 -18.92
C THR A 154 -3.65 3.88 -17.49
N LEU A 155 -4.46 4.39 -16.56
CA LEU A 155 -4.15 4.44 -15.14
C LEU A 155 -5.19 3.67 -14.31
N LEU A 156 -4.76 2.57 -13.71
CA LEU A 156 -5.59 1.73 -12.85
C LEU A 156 -5.07 1.78 -11.41
N PHE A 157 -5.98 1.69 -10.44
CA PHE A 157 -5.64 1.57 -9.03
C PHE A 157 -6.16 0.24 -8.51
N LEU A 158 -5.35 -0.36 -7.63
CA LEU A 158 -5.65 -1.57 -6.87
C LEU A 158 -5.17 -1.36 -5.44
N HIS A 159 -6.01 -1.67 -4.47
CA HIS A 159 -5.70 -1.50 -3.06
C HIS A 159 -5.62 -2.87 -2.41
N GLY A 160 -4.45 -3.24 -1.90
CA GLY A 160 -4.20 -4.50 -1.22
C GLY A 160 -4.37 -4.37 0.28
N TYR A 161 -5.06 -5.34 0.87
CA TYR A 161 -5.16 -5.52 2.32
C TYR A 161 -4.56 -6.88 2.71
N GLY A 162 -3.79 -6.90 3.80
CA GLY A 162 -3.24 -8.14 4.33
C GLY A 162 -2.66 -7.95 5.73
N VAL A 163 -2.48 -9.05 6.44
CA VAL A 163 -1.87 -9.12 7.76
C VAL A 163 -0.75 -10.16 7.73
N ALA A 164 0.37 -9.87 8.39
CA ALA A 164 1.60 -10.65 8.23
C ALA A 164 1.41 -12.13 8.65
N GLU A 165 0.54 -12.34 9.61
CA GLU A 165 0.21 -13.61 10.25
C GLU A 165 -0.66 -14.51 9.37
N VAL A 166 -1.32 -13.94 8.35
CA VAL A 166 -2.12 -14.69 7.37
C VAL A 166 -1.35 -14.75 6.05
N ASP A 167 -1.33 -13.63 5.32
CA ASP A 167 -0.56 -13.45 4.09
C ASP A 167 -0.50 -11.97 3.67
N ALA A 168 0.40 -11.62 2.75
CA ALA A 168 0.31 -10.35 2.05
C ALA A 168 -0.85 -10.36 1.05
N GLY A 169 -1.62 -9.27 1.02
CA GLY A 169 -2.62 -9.11 -0.03
C GLY A 169 -3.72 -10.18 0.04
N CYS A 170 -4.20 -10.50 1.24
CA CYS A 170 -5.34 -11.39 1.47
C CYS A 170 -6.60 -10.91 0.75
N MET A 171 -6.77 -9.59 0.62
CA MET A 171 -7.95 -8.99 0.00
C MET A 171 -7.54 -7.83 -0.91
N MET A 172 -8.42 -7.47 -1.84
CA MET A 172 -8.20 -6.39 -2.81
C MET A 172 -9.43 -5.52 -3.00
N ALA A 173 -9.23 -4.23 -3.21
CA ALA A 173 -10.26 -3.29 -3.58
C ALA A 173 -9.85 -2.47 -4.81
N ARG A 174 -10.82 -2.11 -5.65
CA ARG A 174 -10.69 -1.05 -6.66
C ARG A 174 -11.79 -0.02 -6.53
N GLU A 175 -12.93 -0.47 -6.05
CA GLU A 175 -14.15 0.30 -5.95
C GLU A 175 -14.31 0.87 -4.54
N ARG A 176 -15.04 1.97 -4.48
CA ARG A 176 -15.48 2.60 -3.25
C ARG A 176 -17.00 2.56 -3.19
N ASP A 177 -17.54 2.42 -2.00
CA ASP A 177 -18.98 2.59 -1.79
C ASP A 177 -19.42 4.05 -1.91
N ALA A 178 -20.72 4.30 -1.73
CA ALA A 178 -21.30 5.64 -1.79
C ALA A 178 -20.72 6.62 -0.74
N SER A 179 -20.16 6.10 0.36
CA SER A 179 -19.48 6.89 1.39
C SER A 179 -18.00 7.15 1.08
N GLY A 180 -17.47 6.56 0.01
CA GLY A 180 -16.07 6.69 -0.39
C GLY A 180 -15.13 5.66 0.25
N ARG A 181 -15.64 4.65 0.96
CA ARG A 181 -14.82 3.59 1.58
C ARG A 181 -14.49 2.50 0.57
N LEU A 182 -13.26 2.01 0.59
CA LEU A 182 -12.82 0.91 -0.27
C LEU A 182 -13.56 -0.38 0.09
N ILE A 183 -14.03 -1.10 -0.92
CA ILE A 183 -14.68 -2.40 -0.76
C ILE A 183 -13.70 -3.51 -1.14
N PHE A 184 -13.24 -4.24 -0.12
CA PHE A 184 -12.25 -5.30 -0.24
C PHE A 184 -12.91 -6.65 -0.49
N HIS A 185 -12.40 -7.38 -1.47
CA HIS A 185 -12.81 -8.73 -1.79
C HIS A 185 -11.69 -9.72 -1.46
N PRO A 186 -11.99 -10.85 -0.82
CA PRO A 186 -10.99 -11.85 -0.50
C PRO A 186 -10.42 -12.51 -1.76
N ARG A 187 -9.15 -12.91 -1.67
CA ARG A 187 -8.51 -13.79 -2.64
C ARG A 187 -9.19 -15.17 -2.62
N ALA A 188 -9.09 -15.94 -3.71
CA ALA A 188 -9.80 -17.22 -3.84
C ALA A 188 -9.42 -18.29 -2.79
N ASP A 189 -8.24 -18.22 -2.19
CA ASP A 189 -7.76 -19.09 -1.11
C ASP A 189 -7.93 -18.47 0.28
N VAL A 190 -8.60 -17.31 0.40
CA VAL A 190 -8.85 -16.61 1.65
C VAL A 190 -10.35 -16.64 1.95
N ASP A 191 -10.71 -17.03 3.17
CA ASP A 191 -12.04 -16.77 3.70
C ASP A 191 -12.00 -15.54 4.59
N ALA A 192 -12.96 -14.65 4.42
CA ALA A 192 -13.16 -13.50 5.27
C ALA A 192 -14.53 -13.58 5.94
N ARG A 193 -14.57 -13.35 7.25
CA ARG A 193 -15.81 -13.23 8.02
C ARG A 193 -15.69 -12.12 9.07
N VAL A 194 -16.83 -11.61 9.51
CA VAL A 194 -16.92 -10.64 10.61
C VAL A 194 -17.51 -11.36 11.82
N ASP A 195 -16.90 -11.20 12.99
CA ASP A 195 -17.43 -11.77 14.23
C ASP A 195 -18.54 -10.89 14.85
N GLU A 196 -19.06 -11.32 16.00
CA GLU A 196 -20.13 -10.61 16.73
C GLU A 196 -19.71 -9.22 17.27
N HIS A 197 -18.42 -8.90 17.27
CA HIS A 197 -17.87 -7.63 17.71
C HIS A 197 -17.47 -6.72 16.53
N GLY A 198 -17.78 -7.12 15.29
CA GLY A 198 -17.41 -6.35 14.11
C GLY A 198 -15.94 -6.50 13.72
N GLN A 199 -15.23 -7.49 14.25
CA GLN A 199 -13.82 -7.72 13.93
C GLN A 199 -13.67 -8.64 12.71
N LEU A 200 -12.73 -8.29 11.83
CA LEU A 200 -12.38 -9.10 10.67
C LEU A 200 -11.56 -10.32 11.10
N LEU A 201 -12.05 -11.50 10.71
CA LEU A 201 -11.37 -12.77 10.83
C LEU A 201 -11.00 -13.29 9.44
N LEU A 202 -9.77 -13.76 9.28
CA LEU A 202 -9.27 -14.31 8.03
C LEU A 202 -8.82 -15.76 8.21
N SER A 203 -9.26 -16.64 7.31
CA SER A 203 -8.70 -17.98 7.16
C SER A 203 -7.96 -18.09 5.83
N LEU A 204 -6.92 -18.93 5.79
CA LEU A 204 -6.11 -19.17 4.61
C LEU A 204 -6.10 -20.65 4.28
N ARG A 205 -6.46 -20.99 3.05
CA ARG A 205 -6.36 -22.34 2.50
C ARG A 205 -5.04 -22.58 1.79
N GLY A 206 -4.61 -23.83 1.78
CA GLY A 206 -3.54 -24.30 0.92
C GLY A 206 -4.06 -24.75 -0.46
N PRO A 207 -3.14 -25.16 -1.34
CA PRO A 207 -3.48 -25.62 -2.69
C PRO A 207 -4.40 -26.84 -2.71
N GLU A 208 -4.35 -27.68 -1.68
CA GLU A 208 -5.19 -28.89 -1.56
C GLU A 208 -6.50 -28.60 -0.79
N GLY A 209 -6.75 -27.33 -0.44
CA GLY A 209 -7.94 -26.88 0.29
C GLY A 209 -7.83 -27.00 1.81
N GLU A 210 -6.71 -27.50 2.34
CA GLU A 210 -6.44 -27.60 3.77
C GLU A 210 -6.36 -26.22 4.43
N ARG A 211 -6.83 -26.10 5.69
CA ARG A 211 -6.73 -24.83 6.45
C ARG A 211 -5.32 -24.68 7.00
N LEU A 212 -4.60 -23.68 6.48
CA LEU A 212 -3.25 -23.34 6.92
C LEU A 212 -3.23 -22.26 7.99
N VAL A 213 -4.23 -21.39 7.97
CA VAL A 213 -4.55 -20.43 9.03
C VAL A 213 -6.05 -20.47 9.24
N GLU A 214 -6.49 -20.54 10.49
CA GLU A 214 -7.90 -20.63 10.84
C GLU A 214 -8.33 -19.42 11.66
N ASP A 215 -9.34 -18.71 11.15
CA ASP A 215 -10.04 -17.60 11.82
C ASP A 215 -9.14 -16.63 12.57
N TRP A 216 -8.06 -16.21 11.92
CA TRP A 216 -7.09 -15.29 12.49
C TRP A 216 -7.74 -13.94 12.73
N ALA A 217 -7.76 -13.54 14.01
CA ALA A 217 -8.30 -12.27 14.45
C ALA A 217 -7.35 -11.13 14.05
N THR A 218 -7.70 -10.39 13.00
CA THR A 218 -6.80 -9.39 12.39
C THR A 218 -6.53 -8.16 13.28
N GLY A 219 -7.45 -7.87 14.20
CA GLY A 219 -7.47 -6.65 15.01
C GLY A 219 -8.09 -5.45 14.27
N ASP A 220 -8.54 -5.65 13.03
CA ASP A 220 -9.19 -4.64 12.22
C ASP A 220 -10.70 -4.83 12.28
N SER A 221 -11.44 -3.74 12.19
CA SER A 221 -12.90 -3.78 12.11
C SER A 221 -13.35 -3.89 10.66
N ALA A 222 -14.49 -4.55 10.44
CA ALA A 222 -15.06 -4.73 9.12
C ALA A 222 -16.58 -4.77 9.17
N GLU A 223 -17.19 -4.41 8.05
CA GLU A 223 -18.61 -4.66 7.78
C GLU A 223 -18.77 -5.24 6.37
N ALA A 224 -19.76 -6.12 6.20
CA ALA A 224 -20.12 -6.63 4.89
C ALA A 224 -20.75 -5.51 4.05
N SER A 225 -20.30 -5.37 2.80
CA SER A 225 -20.80 -4.39 1.84
C SER A 225 -20.89 -5.03 0.47
N GLY A 226 -22.11 -5.40 0.05
CA GLY A 226 -22.33 -6.20 -1.15
C GLY A 226 -21.60 -7.54 -1.09
N GLU A 227 -20.76 -7.82 -2.09
CA GLU A 227 -19.91 -9.02 -2.16
C GLU A 227 -18.53 -8.87 -1.49
N GLY A 228 -18.30 -7.76 -0.78
CA GLY A 228 -17.03 -7.46 -0.17
C GLY A 228 -17.17 -6.92 1.24
N PHE A 229 -16.11 -6.29 1.71
CA PHE A 229 -16.00 -5.79 3.08
C PHE A 229 -15.45 -4.36 3.06
N ALA A 230 -16.12 -3.45 3.76
CA ALA A 230 -15.52 -2.18 4.12
C ALA A 230 -14.68 -2.38 5.39
N LEU A 231 -13.40 -2.00 5.35
CA LEU A 231 -12.43 -2.26 6.41
C LEU A 231 -11.96 -0.95 7.04
N TRP A 232 -11.73 -0.94 8.35
CA TRP A 232 -11.09 0.17 9.04
C TRP A 232 -10.28 -0.29 10.25
N ASN A 233 -9.22 0.43 10.55
CA ASN A 233 -8.42 0.18 11.75
C ASN A 233 -7.95 1.51 12.35
N HIS A 234 -8.57 1.87 13.48
CA HIS A 234 -8.27 3.08 14.24
C HIS A 234 -6.86 3.12 14.86
N ARG A 235 -6.20 1.96 14.99
CA ARG A 235 -4.80 1.83 15.44
C ARG A 235 -3.79 1.97 14.30
N ARG A 236 -4.11 1.55 13.06
CA ARG A 236 -3.21 1.67 11.90
C ARG A 236 -3.28 3.05 11.27
N MET A 237 -4.47 3.61 11.19
CA MET A 237 -4.69 5.01 10.79
C MET A 237 -5.78 5.59 11.69
N HIS A 238 -5.39 6.55 12.52
CA HIS A 238 -6.33 7.19 13.44
C HIS A 238 -7.40 7.98 12.65
N PRO A 239 -8.69 7.98 13.05
CA PRO A 239 -9.75 8.70 12.33
C PRO A 239 -9.46 10.18 12.06
N VAL A 240 -8.84 10.87 13.02
CA VAL A 240 -8.40 12.27 12.87
C VAL A 240 -7.38 12.44 11.74
N VAL A 241 -6.44 11.50 11.62
CA VAL A 241 -5.46 11.52 10.53
C VAL A 241 -6.15 11.24 9.20
N GLU A 242 -7.02 10.23 9.16
CA GLU A 242 -7.79 9.90 7.96
C GLU A 242 -8.62 11.09 7.47
N ALA A 243 -9.36 11.73 8.38
CA ALA A 243 -10.13 12.93 8.10
C ALA A 243 -9.25 14.10 7.62
N ALA A 244 -8.09 14.32 8.25
CA ALA A 244 -7.14 15.34 7.82
C ALA A 244 -6.64 15.08 6.39
N LEU A 245 -6.20 13.86 6.07
CA LEU A 245 -5.73 13.51 4.73
C LEU A 245 -6.86 13.58 3.68
N GLU A 246 -8.07 13.12 4.03
CA GLU A 246 -9.23 13.21 3.13
C GLU A 246 -9.70 14.66 2.91
N SER A 247 -9.38 15.59 3.82
CA SER A 247 -9.68 17.02 3.63
C SER A 247 -8.73 17.75 2.67
N TRP A 248 -7.59 17.14 2.32
CA TRP A 248 -6.57 17.78 1.50
C TRP A 248 -7.02 17.91 0.04
N THR A 249 -6.81 19.11 -0.49
CA THR A 249 -6.97 19.44 -1.90
C THR A 249 -5.75 19.00 -2.72
N GLU A 250 -5.83 19.08 -4.05
CA GLU A 250 -4.68 18.81 -4.91
C GLU A 250 -3.48 19.73 -4.59
N ALA A 251 -3.73 20.99 -4.23
CA ALA A 251 -2.68 21.94 -3.85
C ALA A 251 -1.97 21.51 -2.55
N ASP A 252 -2.70 20.94 -1.61
CA ASP A 252 -2.15 20.39 -0.37
C ASP A 252 -1.29 19.15 -0.68
N TRP A 253 -1.80 18.24 -1.50
CA TRP A 253 -1.05 17.05 -1.93
C TRP A 253 0.21 17.39 -2.73
N ARG A 254 0.23 18.52 -3.45
CA ARG A 254 1.43 18.99 -4.15
C ARG A 254 2.53 19.46 -3.20
N ARG A 255 2.19 20.01 -2.03
CA ARG A 255 3.19 20.54 -1.07
C ARG A 255 3.48 19.59 0.11
N ARG A 256 2.62 18.62 0.39
CA ARG A 256 2.71 17.72 1.57
C ARG A 256 3.05 16.29 1.15
N THR A 257 3.91 15.61 1.92
CA THR A 257 4.19 14.17 1.75
C THR A 257 3.26 13.29 2.57
N GLY A 258 2.61 13.83 3.60
CA GLY A 258 1.83 13.08 4.56
C GLY A 258 1.96 13.67 5.97
N TYR A 259 1.87 12.82 6.98
CA TYR A 259 1.88 13.20 8.39
C TYR A 259 3.03 12.50 9.14
N VAL A 260 3.49 13.12 10.23
CA VAL A 260 4.62 12.62 11.05
C VAL A 260 4.14 12.14 12.41
N ARG A 261 3.22 12.87 13.05
CA ARG A 261 2.68 12.53 14.36
C ARG A 261 1.28 13.10 14.58
N ARG A 262 0.62 12.62 15.62
CA ARG A 262 -0.65 13.13 16.17
C ARG A 262 -0.51 13.30 17.68
N GLU A 263 -1.12 14.35 18.23
CA GLU A 263 -1.30 14.57 19.67
C GLU A 263 -2.71 15.14 19.89
N GLY A 264 -3.62 14.32 20.43
CA GLY A 264 -5.05 14.66 20.44
C GLY A 264 -5.57 14.92 19.03
N GLU A 265 -6.34 15.99 18.83
CA GLU A 265 -6.90 16.34 17.52
C GLU A 265 -5.89 16.98 16.55
N ARG A 266 -4.68 17.28 17.02
CA ARG A 266 -3.64 17.96 16.23
C ARG A 266 -2.81 16.95 15.43
N VAL A 267 -2.57 17.25 14.16
CA VAL A 267 -1.81 16.39 13.23
C VAL A 267 -0.65 17.19 12.65
N TRP A 268 0.58 16.69 12.81
CA TRP A 268 1.77 17.31 12.24
C TRP A 268 2.06 16.73 10.87
N ILE A 269 2.29 17.62 9.92
CA ILE A 269 2.32 17.35 8.48
C ILE A 269 3.75 17.50 8.00
N GLN A 270 4.24 16.55 7.19
CA GLN A 270 5.53 16.72 6.54
C GLN A 270 5.37 17.37 5.17
N LEU A 271 6.18 18.39 4.91
CA LEU A 271 6.28 19.06 3.62
C LEU A 271 7.16 18.29 2.63
N ARG A 272 6.91 18.48 1.34
CA ARG A 272 7.80 18.00 0.27
C ARG A 272 9.10 18.80 0.26
N ARG A 273 10.14 18.21 -0.31
CA ARG A 273 11.42 18.87 -0.48
C ARG A 273 11.26 20.18 -1.24
N GLY A 274 11.72 21.28 -0.65
CA GLY A 274 11.68 22.62 -1.24
C GLY A 274 10.37 23.39 -0.97
N ALA A 275 9.36 22.77 -0.37
CA ALA A 275 8.23 23.50 0.19
C ALA A 275 8.62 24.11 1.55
N ALA A 276 8.05 25.27 1.86
CA ALA A 276 8.21 25.96 3.14
C ALA A 276 6.84 26.14 3.81
N PRO A 277 6.77 26.16 5.15
CA PRO A 277 5.54 26.46 5.87
C PRO A 277 4.87 27.72 5.34
N ASP A 278 3.56 27.67 5.10
CA ASP A 278 2.80 28.84 4.64
C ASP A 278 2.17 29.55 5.84
N PRO A 279 2.67 30.73 6.24
CA PRO A 279 2.25 31.42 7.45
C PRO A 279 0.80 31.91 7.40
N HIS A 280 0.14 31.88 6.24
CA HIS A 280 -1.25 32.27 6.08
C HIS A 280 -2.23 31.11 6.28
N ARG A 281 -1.73 29.89 6.42
CA ARG A 281 -2.58 28.72 6.63
C ARG A 281 -2.86 28.49 8.11
N PRO A 282 -4.08 28.04 8.48
CA PRO A 282 -4.42 27.70 9.86
C PRO A 282 -3.52 26.61 10.46
N ASP A 283 -2.96 25.73 9.62
CA ASP A 283 -2.11 24.61 9.99
C ASP A 283 -0.61 24.89 9.79
N ALA A 284 -0.20 26.16 9.63
CA ALA A 284 1.19 26.54 9.39
C ALA A 284 2.16 26.04 10.46
N GLU A 285 1.75 26.09 11.73
CA GLU A 285 2.54 25.61 12.87
C GLU A 285 2.66 24.07 12.92
N ASP A 286 1.83 23.37 12.16
CA ASP A 286 1.80 21.91 12.07
C ASP A 286 2.62 21.39 10.89
N GLU A 287 3.04 22.27 9.98
CA GLU A 287 3.89 21.93 8.84
C GLU A 287 5.36 21.81 9.28
N LEU A 288 5.93 20.63 9.04
CA LEU A 288 7.29 20.25 9.34
C LEU A 288 8.12 20.15 8.06
N ASP A 289 9.39 20.51 8.14
CA ASP A 289 10.32 20.36 7.04
C ASP A 289 10.44 18.91 6.56
N HIS A 290 10.75 18.73 5.27
CA HIS A 290 10.81 17.44 4.59
C HIS A 290 11.64 16.34 5.26
N TRP A 291 12.68 16.70 6.01
CA TRP A 291 13.57 15.73 6.65
C TRP A 291 13.18 15.38 8.08
N GLU A 292 12.08 15.92 8.62
CA GLU A 292 11.72 15.72 10.02
C GLU A 292 11.42 14.26 10.36
N PHE A 293 10.71 13.53 9.49
CA PHE A 293 10.51 12.10 9.68
C PHE A 293 11.85 11.34 9.71
N GLY A 294 12.75 11.63 8.76
CA GLY A 294 14.07 11.01 8.70
C GLY A 294 14.93 11.32 9.93
N ARG A 295 14.91 12.56 10.43
CA ARG A 295 15.61 12.98 11.65
C ARG A 295 15.10 12.26 12.88
N ARG A 296 13.78 12.07 12.99
CA ARG A 296 13.13 11.49 14.17
C ARG A 296 13.15 9.96 14.18
N HIS A 297 12.97 9.34 13.02
CA HIS A 297 12.76 7.89 12.87
C HIS A 297 13.89 7.20 12.09
N GLY A 298 14.98 7.90 11.76
CA GLY A 298 16.15 7.31 11.10
C GLY A 298 15.88 6.72 9.71
N PHE A 299 14.81 7.16 9.02
CA PHE A 299 14.28 6.55 7.80
C PHE A 299 13.89 5.07 7.96
N ALA A 300 13.62 4.60 9.17
CA ALA A 300 12.93 3.35 9.38
C ALA A 300 11.48 3.53 8.90
N TRP A 301 11.22 3.36 7.61
CA TRP A 301 9.87 3.34 7.04
C TRP A 301 8.99 2.20 7.62
N LEU A 302 9.59 1.34 8.45
CA LEU A 302 8.93 0.31 9.26
C LEU A 302 8.39 0.85 10.59
N ASP A 303 8.94 1.94 11.12
CA ASP A 303 8.37 2.69 12.24
C ASP A 303 7.16 3.47 11.71
N LYS A 304 6.02 2.77 11.62
CA LYS A 304 4.74 3.45 11.67
C LYS A 304 4.72 4.17 13.02
N PRO A 305 4.55 5.50 13.07
CA PRO A 305 4.59 6.20 14.34
C PRO A 305 3.64 5.53 15.32
N TYR A 306 4.13 5.16 16.50
CA TYR A 306 3.35 4.37 17.45
C TYR A 306 2.23 5.27 18.03
N TRP A 307 1.00 5.08 17.55
CA TRP A 307 -0.15 5.93 17.84
C TRP A 307 -0.76 5.58 19.21
N ARG A 308 -0.22 6.16 20.29
CA ARG A 308 -0.89 6.18 21.62
C ARG A 308 -1.83 7.36 21.74
#